data_AF-A0A412YQF1-F1
#
_entry.id   AF-A0A412YQF1-F1
#
_cell.length_a   1.000
_cell.length_b   1.000
_cell.length_c   1.000
_cell.angle_alpha   90.00
_cell.angle_beta   90.00
_cell.angle_gamma   90.00
#
_symmetry.space_group_name_H-M   'P 1'
#
loop_
_entity.id
_entity.type
_entity.pdbx_description
1 polymer ?
#
loop_
_entity_poly.entity_id
_entity_poly.type
_entity_poly.pdbx_seq_one_letter_code
_entity_poly.pdbx_strand_id
1 'polypeptide(L)'
;MNYQQILALLQAKFAGVRKDGLAQLARMIALQVTSQEEAQALIDKLDVEKVTETVKDYRKDVDKEVSEANKTYEGNLKKKFKFVELDDQTPADDPTKKTNPDDLQAAIKAAVAEVVKPLNDEIAALRGSKISESRLQMLTEKLGSCKDETFKAKVLKDFNRMSFTDDNAFNEYLTETETDIAAFNQDLANKGLGEQGKPMFGQKNNDGVSSGVASFIQSQTEKENSLGGKEV
;
A
#
# COMPACT_ATOMS: atom_id res chain seq x y z
N MET A 1 19.14 -0.36 0.97
CA MET A 1 19.38 0.81 1.85
C MET A 1 18.42 1.93 1.44
N ASN A 2 17.82 2.67 2.38
CA ASN A 2 16.88 3.74 2.02
C ASN A 2 17.62 5.08 1.75
N TYR A 3 16.95 6.02 1.08
CA TYR A 3 17.51 7.34 0.73
C TYR A 3 18.07 8.11 1.94
N GLN A 4 17.38 8.06 3.09
CA GLN A 4 17.80 8.77 4.30
C GLN A 4 19.09 8.21 4.87
N GLN A 5 19.27 6.88 4.83
CA GLN A 5 20.48 6.20 5.26
C GLN A 5 21.66 6.51 4.34
N ILE A 6 21.45 6.51 3.02
CA ILE A 6 22.47 6.89 2.03
C ILE A 6 22.90 8.35 2.22
N LEU A 7 21.95 9.26 2.43
CA LEU A 7 22.23 10.67 2.68
C LEU A 7 23.04 10.88 3.96
N ALA A 8 22.68 10.19 5.05
CA ALA A 8 23.40 10.28 6.31
C ALA A 8 24.87 9.84 6.17
N LEU A 9 25.11 8.75 5.43
CA LEU A 9 26.48 8.28 5.15
C LEU A 9 27.27 9.26 4.28
N LEU A 10 26.65 9.80 3.23
CA LEU A 10 27.28 10.82 2.39
C LEU A 10 27.62 12.08 3.19
N GLN A 11 26.73 12.52 4.09
CA GLN A 11 26.98 13.67 4.95
C GLN A 11 28.10 13.41 5.97
N ALA A 12 28.19 12.19 6.51
CA ALA A 12 29.25 11.80 7.42
C ALA A 12 30.61 11.71 6.70
N LYS A 13 30.64 11.15 5.49
CA LYS A 13 31.86 10.96 4.70
C LYS A 13 32.36 12.26 4.05
N PHE A 14 31.44 13.09 3.56
CA PHE A 14 31.74 14.34 2.86
C PHE A 14 31.37 15.55 3.73
N ALA A 15 31.87 15.55 4.97
CA ALA A 15 31.67 16.65 5.90
C ALA A 15 32.23 17.96 5.30
N GLY A 16 31.37 18.98 5.18
CA GLY A 16 31.71 20.27 4.57
C GLY A 16 31.18 20.47 3.14
N VAL A 17 30.72 19.41 2.47
CA VAL A 17 30.01 19.52 1.19
C VAL A 17 28.54 19.90 1.44
N ARG A 18 27.97 20.72 0.55
CA ARG A 18 26.63 21.29 0.73
C ARG A 18 25.55 20.20 0.72
N LYS A 19 24.62 20.27 1.69
CA LYS A 19 23.63 19.23 1.98
C LYS A 19 22.69 18.88 0.83
N ASP A 20 22.33 19.84 0.00
CA ASP A 20 21.41 19.64 -1.13
C ASP A 20 22.05 18.89 -2.31
N GLY A 21 23.33 19.13 -2.61
CA GLY A 21 24.03 18.43 -3.67
C GLY A 21 24.33 16.99 -3.24
N LEU A 22 24.64 16.80 -1.95
CA LEU A 22 24.68 15.48 -1.32
C LEU A 22 23.32 14.78 -1.34
N ALA A 23 22.22 15.52 -1.16
CA ALA A 23 20.87 14.98 -1.30
C ALA A 23 20.57 14.53 -2.74
N GLN A 24 21.03 15.27 -3.75
CA GLN A 24 20.87 14.86 -5.14
C GLN A 24 21.70 13.62 -5.49
N LEU A 25 22.95 13.55 -5.00
CA LEU A 25 23.79 12.35 -5.11
C LEU A 25 23.16 11.15 -4.41
N ALA A 26 22.60 11.34 -3.22
CA ALA A 26 21.90 10.30 -2.49
C ALA A 26 20.69 9.75 -3.27
N ARG A 27 19.94 10.61 -3.96
CA ARG A 27 18.82 10.18 -4.83
C ARG A 27 19.31 9.35 -6.02
N MET A 28 20.37 9.79 -6.70
CA MET A 28 20.93 9.05 -7.84
C MET A 28 21.45 7.67 -7.41
N ILE A 29 22.16 7.60 -6.29
CA ILE A 29 22.64 6.33 -5.75
C ILE A 29 21.45 5.44 -5.34
N ALA A 30 20.45 5.99 -4.66
CA ALA A 30 19.26 5.23 -4.26
C ALA A 30 18.45 4.68 -5.45
N LEU A 31 18.53 5.30 -6.62
CA LEU A 31 17.89 4.80 -7.85
C LEU A 31 18.71 3.70 -8.54
N GLN A 32 20.03 3.71 -8.36
CA GLN A 32 20.94 2.79 -9.05
C GLN A 32 21.29 1.54 -8.24
N VAL A 33 21.09 1.57 -6.92
CA VAL A 33 21.45 0.45 -6.02
C VAL A 33 20.23 -0.34 -5.61
N THR A 34 20.37 -1.66 -5.64
CA THR A 34 19.28 -2.58 -5.25
C THR A 34 19.54 -3.22 -3.88
N SER A 35 20.80 -3.25 -3.45
CA SER A 35 21.22 -3.80 -2.16
C SER A 35 21.93 -2.76 -1.28
N GLN A 36 22.04 -3.07 0.01
CA GLN A 36 22.73 -2.21 0.98
C GLN A 36 24.26 -2.22 0.79
N GLU A 37 24.81 -3.37 0.40
CA GLU A 37 26.24 -3.56 0.17
C GLU A 37 26.73 -2.80 -1.08
N GLU A 38 25.91 -2.77 -2.14
CA GLU A 38 26.18 -1.98 -3.34
C GLU A 38 26.20 -0.47 -3.05
N ALA A 39 25.25 0.01 -2.25
CA ALA A 39 25.19 1.41 -1.84
C ALA A 39 26.44 1.82 -1.08
N GLN A 40 26.87 0.99 -0.13
CA GLN A 40 28.08 1.23 0.65
C GLN A 40 29.33 1.22 -0.24
N ALA A 41 29.48 0.21 -1.11
CA ALA A 41 30.62 0.10 -2.01
C ALA A 41 30.74 1.27 -3.00
N LEU A 42 29.60 1.82 -3.47
CA LEU A 42 29.58 3.01 -4.32
C LEU A 42 29.99 4.27 -3.55
N ILE A 43 29.39 4.49 -2.37
CA ILE A 43 29.78 5.60 -1.48
C ILE A 43 31.27 5.52 -1.14
N ASP A 44 31.80 4.31 -0.96
CA ASP A 44 33.20 4.09 -0.63
C ASP A 44 34.16 4.47 -1.76
N LYS A 45 33.76 4.27 -3.01
CA LYS A 45 34.50 4.66 -4.21
C LYS A 45 34.37 6.14 -4.59
N LEU A 46 33.45 6.88 -3.96
CA LEU A 46 33.29 8.31 -4.23
C LEU A 46 34.47 9.10 -3.68
N ASP A 47 35.04 9.92 -4.55
CA ASP A 47 36.16 10.83 -4.26
C ASP A 47 35.64 12.21 -3.81
N VAL A 48 36.26 12.77 -2.78
CA VAL A 48 35.85 14.02 -2.13
C VAL A 48 35.96 15.20 -3.10
N GLU A 49 37.00 15.24 -3.93
CA GLU A 49 37.22 16.33 -4.88
C GLU A 49 36.14 16.32 -5.97
N LYS A 50 35.88 15.16 -6.57
CA LYS A 50 34.84 14.99 -7.60
C LYS A 50 33.43 15.25 -7.07
N VAL A 51 33.13 14.79 -5.86
CA VAL A 51 31.84 15.08 -5.20
C VAL A 51 31.69 16.58 -4.97
N THR A 52 32.75 17.26 -4.54
CA THR A 52 32.72 18.71 -4.32
C THR A 52 32.54 19.49 -5.62
N GLU A 53 33.22 19.10 -6.71
CA GLU A 53 33.08 19.72 -8.02
C GLU A 53 31.69 19.50 -8.62
N THR A 54 31.18 18.26 -8.56
CA THR A 54 29.82 17.92 -9.03
C THR A 54 28.75 18.74 -8.29
N VAL A 55 28.92 18.92 -6.98
CA VAL A 55 28.00 19.73 -6.16
C VAL A 55 28.11 21.22 -6.50
N LYS A 56 29.31 21.72 -6.82
CA LYS A 56 29.49 23.10 -7.28
C LYS A 56 28.82 23.33 -8.63
N ASP A 57 28.97 22.41 -9.58
CA ASP A 57 28.38 22.53 -10.91
C ASP A 57 26.86 22.39 -10.88
N TYR A 58 26.33 21.40 -10.15
CA TYR A 58 24.90 21.31 -9.86
C TYR A 58 24.35 22.62 -9.30
N ARG A 59 25.11 23.30 -8.43
CA ARG A 59 24.70 24.58 -7.86
C ARG A 59 24.77 25.74 -8.83
N LYS A 60 25.75 25.79 -9.72
CA LYS A 60 25.77 26.79 -10.79
C LYS A 60 24.52 26.67 -11.66
N ASP A 61 24.14 25.46 -12.02
CA ASP A 61 22.97 25.21 -12.86
C ASP A 61 21.68 25.58 -12.13
N VAL A 62 21.52 25.16 -10.87
CA VAL A 62 20.37 25.53 -10.04
C VAL A 62 20.29 27.05 -9.82
N ASP A 63 21.40 27.71 -9.49
CA ASP A 63 21.43 29.15 -9.23
C ASP A 63 21.14 29.94 -10.52
N LYS A 64 21.61 29.43 -11.68
CA LYS A 64 21.28 29.99 -13.00
C LYS A 64 19.79 29.83 -13.33
N GLU A 65 19.23 28.65 -13.16
CA GLU A 65 17.81 28.38 -13.42
C GLU A 65 16.91 29.23 -12.52
N VAL A 66 17.25 29.36 -11.23
CA VAL A 66 16.54 30.26 -10.31
C VAL A 66 16.64 31.73 -10.76
N SER A 67 17.82 32.17 -11.20
CA SER A 67 18.01 33.53 -11.72
C SER A 67 17.17 33.78 -12.99
N GLU A 68 17.14 32.83 -13.92
CA GLU A 68 16.36 32.92 -15.16
C GLU A 68 14.86 32.86 -14.90
N ALA A 69 14.42 32.01 -13.97
CA ALA A 69 13.03 31.95 -13.52
C ALA A 69 12.59 33.27 -12.88
N ASN A 70 13.41 33.85 -12.00
CA ASN A 70 13.12 35.15 -11.38
C ASN A 70 13.07 36.27 -12.41
N LYS A 71 14.02 36.33 -13.36
CA LYS A 71 13.98 37.32 -14.47
C LYS A 71 12.74 37.17 -15.33
N THR A 72 12.31 35.94 -15.61
CA THR A 72 11.11 35.66 -16.38
C THR A 72 9.86 36.07 -15.61
N TYR A 73 9.80 35.76 -14.32
CA TYR A 73 8.71 36.13 -13.43
C TYR A 73 8.60 37.66 -13.30
N GLU A 74 9.70 38.36 -13.02
CA GLU A 74 9.75 39.82 -12.98
C GLU A 74 9.37 40.45 -14.32
N GLY A 75 9.87 39.90 -15.43
CA GLY A 75 9.51 40.36 -16.76
C GLY A 75 8.01 40.20 -17.06
N ASN A 76 7.41 39.10 -16.61
CA ASN A 76 5.97 38.86 -16.74
C ASN A 76 5.16 39.78 -15.83
N LEU A 77 5.60 40.06 -14.61
CA LEU A 77 4.96 41.05 -13.74
C LEU A 77 5.04 42.46 -14.34
N LYS A 78 6.19 42.87 -14.87
CA LYS A 78 6.38 44.20 -15.49
C LYS A 78 5.54 44.40 -16.75
N LYS A 79 5.19 43.32 -17.44
CA LYS A 79 4.26 43.35 -18.58
C LYS A 79 2.79 43.37 -18.15
N LYS A 80 2.44 42.66 -17.08
CA LYS A 80 1.04 42.55 -16.59
C LYS A 80 0.60 43.73 -15.74
N PHE A 81 1.53 44.34 -15.01
CA PHE A 81 1.29 45.48 -14.17
C PHE A 81 2.10 46.67 -14.67
N LYS A 82 1.44 47.81 -14.90
CA LYS A 82 2.14 49.08 -15.02
C LYS A 82 2.69 49.42 -13.63
N PHE A 83 3.96 49.11 -13.40
CA PHE A 83 4.66 49.66 -12.25
C PHE A 83 4.72 51.17 -12.44
N VAL A 84 4.01 51.89 -11.59
CA VAL A 84 4.19 53.33 -11.43
C VAL A 84 5.50 53.48 -10.67
N GLU A 85 6.49 54.13 -11.28
CA GLU A 85 7.66 54.60 -10.54
C GLU A 85 7.13 55.42 -9.37
N LEU A 86 7.58 55.12 -8.15
CA LEU A 86 7.29 55.97 -7.01
C LEU A 86 7.85 57.35 -7.37
N ASP A 87 6.98 58.31 -7.64
CA ASP A 87 7.37 59.71 -7.79
C ASP A 87 8.04 60.12 -6.46
N ASP A 88 9.21 60.75 -6.52
CA ASP A 88 10.05 61.15 -5.38
C ASP A 88 9.37 62.23 -4.49
N GLN A 89 8.06 62.42 -4.61
CA GLN A 89 7.28 63.47 -3.95
C GLN A 89 6.24 62.98 -2.94
N THR A 90 6.21 61.70 -2.58
CA THR A 90 5.70 61.35 -1.24
C THR A 90 6.76 61.70 -0.21
N PRO A 91 6.46 62.49 0.84
CA PRO A 91 7.37 62.65 1.97
C PRO A 91 7.79 61.25 2.41
N ALA A 92 9.08 60.97 2.39
CA ALA A 92 9.61 59.70 2.80
C ALA A 92 9.08 59.39 4.20
N ASP A 93 8.16 58.42 4.29
CA ASP A 93 8.01 57.65 5.51
C ASP A 93 9.38 57.01 5.76
N ASP A 94 10.10 57.65 6.67
CA ASP A 94 11.26 57.20 7.41
C ASP A 94 12.05 56.02 6.80
N PRO A 95 13.29 56.23 6.29
CA PRO A 95 14.14 55.15 5.76
C PRO A 95 14.56 54.13 6.83
N THR A 96 14.07 54.24 8.07
CA THR A 96 14.20 53.22 9.11
C THR A 96 13.15 52.11 9.07
N LYS A 97 12.19 52.11 8.13
CA LYS A 97 11.37 50.91 7.87
C LYS A 97 12.20 49.88 7.10
N LYS A 98 13.22 49.32 7.78
CA LYS A 98 13.76 48.01 7.46
C LYS A 98 12.54 47.10 7.32
N THR A 99 12.24 46.63 6.11
CA THR A 99 11.38 45.45 5.97
C THR A 99 11.96 44.42 6.90
N ASN A 100 11.27 44.16 8.00
CA ASN A 100 11.82 43.32 9.05
C ASN A 100 12.14 41.97 8.39
N PRO A 101 13.34 41.42 8.54
CA PRO A 101 13.67 40.10 8.02
C PRO A 101 12.62 39.05 8.42
N ASP A 102 11.95 39.27 9.55
CA ASP A 102 10.84 38.48 10.07
C ASP A 102 9.58 38.55 9.19
N ASP A 103 9.24 39.70 8.59
CA ASP A 103 8.09 39.84 7.68
C ASP A 103 8.35 39.14 6.35
N LEU A 104 9.58 39.26 5.82
CA LEU A 104 9.97 38.53 4.62
C LEU A 104 10.02 37.02 4.88
N GLN A 105 10.53 36.60 6.04
CA GLN A 105 10.54 35.21 6.44
C GLN A 105 9.11 34.66 6.65
N ALA A 106 8.20 35.46 7.21
CA ALA A 106 6.79 35.10 7.35
C ALA A 106 6.11 34.94 5.99
N ALA A 107 6.35 35.86 5.04
CA ALA A 107 5.84 35.77 3.68
C ALA A 107 6.36 34.53 2.94
N ILE A 108 7.66 34.23 3.08
CA ILE A 108 8.26 33.01 2.50
C ILE A 108 7.66 31.75 3.14
N LYS A 109 7.50 31.70 4.47
CA LYS A 109 6.87 30.57 5.15
C LYS A 109 5.42 30.37 4.70
N ALA A 110 4.65 31.45 4.53
CA ALA A 110 3.28 31.38 4.05
C ALA A 110 3.21 30.84 2.62
N ALA A 111 4.05 31.36 1.71
CA ALA A 111 4.11 30.88 0.33
C ALA A 111 4.55 29.41 0.24
N VAL A 112 5.55 29.00 1.04
CA VAL A 112 5.98 27.60 1.10
C VAL A 112 4.87 26.71 1.69
N ALA A 113 4.18 27.15 2.73
CA ALA A 113 3.06 26.41 3.30
C ALA A 113 1.90 26.25 2.30
N GLU A 114 1.61 27.28 1.51
CA GLU A 114 0.58 27.23 0.46
C GLU A 114 0.93 26.24 -0.65
N VAL A 115 2.21 26.18 -1.06
CA VAL A 115 2.69 25.20 -2.06
C VAL A 115 2.77 23.77 -1.50
N VAL A 116 3.10 23.61 -0.22
CA VAL A 116 3.26 22.30 0.43
C VAL A 116 1.91 21.70 0.87
N LYS A 117 0.90 22.52 1.14
CA LYS A 117 -0.44 22.07 1.52
C LYS A 117 -1.07 21.08 0.52
N PRO A 118 -1.18 21.37 -0.79
CA PRO A 118 -1.76 20.42 -1.75
C PRO A 118 -0.95 19.12 -1.83
N LEU A 119 0.38 19.18 -1.69
CA LEU A 119 1.23 17.99 -1.66
C LEU A 119 0.96 17.13 -0.42
N ASN A 120 0.77 17.74 0.75
CA ASN A 120 0.41 17.02 1.97
C ASN A 120 -1.00 16.41 1.87
N ASP A 121 -1.95 17.13 1.29
CA ASP A 121 -3.32 16.65 1.07
C ASP A 121 -3.32 15.45 0.08
N GLU A 122 -2.54 15.51 -1.00
CA GLU A 122 -2.33 14.39 -1.93
C GLU A 122 -1.65 13.20 -1.26
N ILE A 123 -0.62 13.41 -0.44
CA ILE A 123 0.04 12.33 0.30
C ILE A 123 -0.94 11.67 1.28
N ALA A 124 -1.76 12.46 1.97
CA ALA A 124 -2.78 11.94 2.87
C ALA A 124 -3.83 11.12 2.09
N ALA A 125 -4.30 11.62 0.95
CA ALA A 125 -5.23 10.91 0.07
C ALA A 125 -4.63 9.60 -0.48
N LEU A 126 -3.38 9.62 -0.95
CA LEU A 126 -2.67 8.43 -1.44
C LEU A 126 -2.46 7.38 -0.35
N ARG A 127 -2.09 7.80 0.86
CA ARG A 127 -1.99 6.90 2.02
C ARG A 127 -3.35 6.28 2.34
N GLY A 128 -4.41 7.08 2.34
CA GLY A 128 -5.78 6.59 2.51
C GLY A 128 -6.16 5.55 1.44
N SER A 129 -5.89 5.83 0.16
CA SER A 129 -6.15 4.90 -0.95
C SER A 129 -5.41 3.59 -0.79
N LYS A 130 -4.10 3.63 -0.48
CA LYS A 130 -3.29 2.42 -0.26
C LYS A 130 -3.80 1.57 0.90
N ILE A 131 -4.23 2.20 1.99
CA ILE A 131 -4.80 1.48 3.14
C ILE A 131 -6.10 0.78 2.71
N SER A 132 -7.00 1.47 2.02
CA SER A 132 -8.25 0.89 1.51
C SER A 132 -8.01 -0.27 0.54
N GLU A 133 -7.06 -0.13 -0.38
CA GLU A 133 -6.66 -1.19 -1.33
C GLU A 133 -6.08 -2.41 -0.59
N SER A 134 -5.18 -2.20 0.37
CA SER A 134 -4.59 -3.28 1.16
C SER A 134 -5.66 -4.04 1.94
N ARG A 135 -6.62 -3.33 2.55
CA ARG A 135 -7.73 -3.94 3.29
C ARG A 135 -8.67 -4.72 2.37
N LEU A 136 -8.98 -4.17 1.20
CA LEU A 136 -9.79 -4.87 0.19
C LEU A 136 -9.11 -6.18 -0.27
N GLN A 137 -7.78 -6.17 -0.46
CA GLN A 137 -7.03 -7.37 -0.80
C GLN A 137 -7.12 -8.43 0.29
N MET A 138 -6.87 -8.05 1.55
CA MET A 138 -6.97 -8.98 2.70
C MET A 138 -8.38 -9.58 2.83
N LEU A 139 -9.42 -8.76 2.68
CA LEU A 139 -10.80 -9.24 2.68
C LEU A 139 -11.09 -10.19 1.53
N THR A 140 -10.62 -9.87 0.32
CA THR A 140 -10.83 -10.69 -0.88
C THR A 140 -10.15 -12.06 -0.72
N GLU A 141 -8.97 -12.11 -0.11
CA GLU A 141 -8.25 -13.35 0.19
C GLU A 141 -9.07 -14.24 1.13
N LYS A 142 -9.59 -13.68 2.24
CA LYS A 142 -10.44 -14.42 3.19
C LYS A 142 -11.73 -14.93 2.54
N LEU A 143 -12.36 -14.09 1.73
CA LEU A 143 -13.55 -14.44 0.94
C LEU A 143 -13.28 -15.50 -0.13
N GLY A 144 -12.02 -15.77 -0.48
CA GLY A 144 -11.65 -16.87 -1.38
C GLY A 144 -12.05 -18.25 -0.84
N SER A 145 -12.22 -18.39 0.48
CA SER A 145 -12.71 -19.63 1.11
C SER A 145 -14.23 -19.76 1.12
N CYS A 146 -14.97 -18.69 0.82
CA CYS A 146 -16.43 -18.69 0.85
C CYS A 146 -17.02 -19.39 -0.38
N LYS A 147 -17.94 -20.34 -0.18
CA LYS A 147 -18.59 -21.09 -1.26
C LYS A 147 -19.82 -20.39 -1.86
N ASP A 148 -20.35 -19.35 -1.20
CA ASP A 148 -21.50 -18.58 -1.69
C ASP A 148 -21.05 -17.27 -2.34
N GLU A 149 -21.18 -17.23 -3.66
CA GLU A 149 -20.84 -16.07 -4.48
C GLU A 149 -21.75 -14.86 -4.22
N THR A 150 -23.00 -15.07 -3.82
CA THR A 150 -23.94 -13.98 -3.47
C THR A 150 -23.52 -13.32 -2.16
N PHE A 151 -23.16 -14.12 -1.16
CA PHE A 151 -22.62 -13.60 0.10
C PHE A 151 -21.32 -12.85 -0.15
N LYS A 152 -20.40 -13.42 -0.92
CA LYS A 152 -19.13 -12.78 -1.29
C LYS A 152 -19.35 -11.43 -1.98
N ALA A 153 -20.23 -11.37 -2.98
CA ALA A 153 -20.56 -10.13 -3.67
C ALA A 153 -21.17 -9.08 -2.73
N LYS A 154 -22.01 -9.50 -1.78
CA LYS A 154 -22.59 -8.62 -0.77
C LYS A 154 -21.51 -8.04 0.14
N VAL A 155 -20.63 -8.87 0.70
CA VAL A 155 -19.55 -8.44 1.59
C VAL A 155 -18.63 -7.43 0.90
N LEU A 156 -18.23 -7.70 -0.36
CA LEU A 156 -17.40 -6.77 -1.14
C LEU A 156 -18.12 -5.44 -1.44
N LYS A 157 -19.43 -5.49 -1.73
CA LYS A 157 -20.24 -4.29 -1.95
C LYS A 157 -20.38 -3.46 -0.68
N ASP A 158 -20.59 -4.11 0.46
CA ASP A 158 -20.75 -3.47 1.75
C ASP A 158 -19.42 -2.86 2.21
N PHE A 159 -18.29 -3.54 1.98
CA PHE A 159 -16.95 -3.03 2.29
C PHE A 159 -16.67 -1.67 1.64
N ASN A 160 -17.11 -1.45 0.39
CA ASN A 160 -16.98 -0.15 -0.28
C ASN A 160 -17.71 1.01 0.42
N ARG A 161 -18.61 0.70 1.36
CA ARG A 161 -19.38 1.67 2.17
C ARG A 161 -18.89 1.74 3.61
N MET A 162 -17.92 0.91 3.98
CA MET A 162 -17.38 0.83 5.34
C MET A 162 -16.19 1.77 5.52
N SER A 163 -16.00 2.19 6.75
CA SER A 163 -14.82 2.95 7.19
C SER A 163 -14.37 2.39 8.53
N PHE A 164 -13.06 2.19 8.67
CA PHE A 164 -12.46 1.68 9.92
C PHE A 164 -11.60 2.79 10.54
N THR A 165 -11.73 2.97 11.85
CA THR A 165 -10.99 3.98 12.62
C THR A 165 -9.49 3.72 12.63
N ASP A 166 -9.12 2.44 12.67
CA ASP A 166 -7.75 1.95 12.79
C ASP A 166 -7.65 0.52 12.25
N ASP A 167 -6.46 -0.06 12.29
CA ASP A 167 -6.21 -1.41 11.80
C ASP A 167 -6.77 -2.50 12.73
N ASN A 168 -6.97 -2.22 14.03
CA ASN A 168 -7.57 -3.20 14.94
C ASN A 168 -9.04 -3.40 14.61
N ALA A 169 -9.79 -2.31 14.40
CA ALA A 169 -11.19 -2.38 13.98
C ALA A 169 -11.36 -3.14 12.65
N PHE A 170 -10.43 -2.97 11.70
CA PHE A 170 -10.43 -3.75 10.46
C PHE A 170 -10.13 -5.23 10.69
N ASN A 171 -9.13 -5.55 11.52
CA ASN A 171 -8.76 -6.94 11.82
C ASN A 171 -9.84 -7.70 12.60
N GLU A 172 -10.56 -7.02 13.50
CA GLU A 172 -11.74 -7.57 14.18
C GLU A 172 -12.81 -7.93 13.16
N TYR A 173 -13.19 -6.99 12.29
CA TYR A 173 -14.13 -7.24 11.19
C TYR A 173 -13.69 -8.41 10.29
N LEU A 174 -12.40 -8.47 9.95
CA LEU A 174 -11.86 -9.55 9.12
C LEU A 174 -12.00 -10.92 9.80
N THR A 175 -11.74 -10.98 11.12
CA THR A 175 -11.83 -12.19 11.94
C THR A 175 -13.27 -12.67 12.09
N GLU A 176 -14.20 -11.74 12.35
CA GLU A 176 -15.63 -12.02 12.39
C GLU A 176 -16.13 -12.55 11.04
N THR A 177 -15.75 -11.87 9.95
CA THR A 177 -16.11 -12.30 8.60
C THR A 177 -15.58 -13.70 8.28
N GLU A 178 -14.34 -14.04 8.68
CA GLU A 178 -13.79 -15.39 8.52
C GLU A 178 -14.58 -16.44 9.30
N THR A 179 -15.01 -16.10 10.52
CA THR A 179 -15.84 -16.98 11.35
C THR A 179 -17.21 -17.22 10.69
N ASP A 180 -17.83 -16.17 10.18
CA ASP A 180 -19.12 -16.25 9.47
C ASP A 180 -19.01 -17.09 8.19
N ILE A 181 -17.92 -16.94 7.42
CA ILE A 181 -17.65 -17.77 6.23
C ILE A 181 -17.54 -19.24 6.63
N ALA A 182 -16.83 -19.56 7.71
CA ALA A 182 -16.69 -20.93 8.17
C ALA A 182 -18.04 -21.54 8.57
N ALA A 183 -18.85 -20.80 9.33
CA ALA A 183 -20.20 -21.22 9.70
C ALA A 183 -21.10 -21.43 8.47
N PHE A 184 -21.09 -20.47 7.53
CA PHE A 184 -21.88 -20.54 6.32
C PHE A 184 -21.50 -21.74 5.45
N ASN A 185 -20.19 -21.97 5.26
CA ASN A 185 -19.69 -23.11 4.50
C ASN A 185 -20.08 -24.45 5.15
N GLN A 186 -20.08 -24.51 6.48
CA GLN A 186 -20.50 -25.70 7.21
C GLN A 186 -22.00 -25.93 7.09
N ASP A 187 -22.83 -24.89 7.17
CA ASP A 187 -24.27 -24.99 6.96
C ASP A 187 -24.61 -25.46 5.54
N LEU A 188 -23.88 -24.96 4.54
CA LEU A 188 -24.05 -25.39 3.15
C LEU A 188 -23.65 -26.86 2.97
N ALA A 189 -22.57 -27.31 3.62
CA ALA A 189 -22.19 -28.72 3.64
C ALA A 189 -23.22 -29.61 4.35
N ASN A 190 -23.75 -29.16 5.49
CA ASN A 190 -24.78 -29.88 6.25
C ASN A 190 -26.08 -30.02 5.45
N LYS A 191 -26.51 -28.95 4.75
CA LYS A 191 -27.67 -28.99 3.84
C LYS A 191 -27.44 -29.97 2.70
N GLY A 192 -26.28 -29.90 2.05
CA GLY A 192 -25.93 -30.84 0.98
C GLY A 192 -25.92 -32.31 1.46
N LEU A 193 -25.45 -32.57 2.69
CA LEU A 193 -25.48 -33.91 3.28
C LEU A 193 -26.91 -34.35 3.63
N GLY A 194 -27.77 -33.44 4.08
CA GLY A 194 -29.18 -33.73 4.35
C GLY A 194 -30.01 -34.02 3.09
N GLU A 195 -29.64 -33.42 1.96
CA GLU A 195 -30.21 -33.70 0.65
C GLU A 195 -29.69 -35.01 0.03
N GLN A 196 -28.48 -35.44 0.41
CA GLN A 196 -28.01 -36.77 0.10
C GLN A 196 -28.85 -37.79 0.88
N GLY A 197 -29.63 -38.60 0.13
CA GLY A 197 -30.47 -39.65 0.72
C GLY A 197 -29.69 -40.54 1.69
N LYS A 198 -30.36 -40.98 2.76
CA LYS A 198 -29.75 -41.82 3.80
C LYS A 198 -28.96 -42.97 3.15
N PRO A 199 -27.70 -43.23 3.55
CA PRO A 199 -26.92 -44.31 2.98
C PRO A 199 -27.70 -45.63 3.02
N MET A 200 -27.74 -46.35 1.90
CA MET A 200 -28.47 -47.62 1.74
C MET A 200 -28.00 -48.72 2.71
N PHE A 201 -26.90 -48.49 3.43
CA PHE A 201 -26.37 -49.36 4.49
C PHE A 201 -27.27 -49.42 5.74
N GLY A 202 -28.17 -48.44 5.93
CA GLY A 202 -29.10 -48.41 7.05
C GLY A 202 -30.49 -48.97 6.75
N GLN A 203 -30.78 -49.35 5.51
CA GLN A 203 -32.07 -49.99 5.19
C GLN A 203 -32.06 -51.41 5.75
N LYS A 204 -32.77 -51.57 6.87
CA LYS A 204 -33.12 -52.87 7.41
C LYS A 204 -34.25 -53.45 6.56
N ASN A 205 -34.16 -54.74 6.23
CA ASN A 205 -35.31 -55.47 5.71
C ASN A 205 -36.41 -55.60 6.80
N ASN A 206 -37.56 -56.19 6.47
CA ASN A 206 -38.68 -56.38 7.42
C ASN A 206 -38.30 -57.15 8.69
N ASP A 207 -37.14 -57.81 8.71
CA ASP A 207 -36.59 -58.58 9.83
C ASP A 207 -35.51 -57.83 10.63
N GLY A 208 -35.25 -56.56 10.31
CA GLY A 208 -34.33 -55.72 11.07
C GLY A 208 -32.85 -55.88 10.71
N VAL A 209 -32.51 -56.63 9.66
CA VAL A 209 -31.14 -56.94 9.23
C VAL A 209 -30.72 -56.01 8.08
N SER A 210 -29.48 -55.50 8.11
CA SER A 210 -28.98 -54.61 7.06
C SER A 210 -28.81 -55.36 5.73
N SER A 211 -28.98 -54.66 4.61
CA SER A 211 -28.82 -55.19 3.25
C SER A 211 -27.48 -55.93 3.03
N GLY A 212 -26.40 -55.43 3.61
CA GLY A 212 -25.08 -56.07 3.56
C GLY A 212 -25.03 -57.40 4.32
N VAL A 213 -25.65 -57.49 5.50
CA VAL A 213 -25.72 -58.73 6.28
C VAL A 213 -26.67 -59.73 5.61
N ALA A 214 -27.79 -59.26 5.06
CA ALA A 214 -28.71 -60.10 4.30
C ALA A 214 -28.01 -60.72 3.07
N SER A 215 -27.25 -59.92 2.32
CA SER A 215 -26.47 -60.38 1.16
C SER A 215 -25.37 -61.36 1.56
N PHE A 216 -24.71 -61.13 2.70
CA PHE A 216 -23.71 -62.04 3.25
C PHE A 216 -24.33 -63.38 3.66
N ILE A 217 -25.45 -63.36 4.40
CA ILE A 217 -26.20 -64.56 4.79
C ILE A 217 -26.62 -65.34 3.53
N GLN A 218 -27.19 -64.66 2.54
CA GLN A 218 -27.58 -65.29 1.26
C GLN A 218 -26.39 -65.91 0.53
N SER A 219 -25.24 -65.23 0.50
CA SER A 219 -24.03 -65.77 -0.13
C SER A 219 -23.45 -67.00 0.58
N GLN A 220 -23.73 -67.15 1.87
CA GLN A 220 -23.32 -68.32 2.67
C GLN A 220 -24.30 -69.47 2.49
N THR A 221 -25.61 -69.21 2.44
CA THR A 221 -26.63 -70.24 2.23
C THR A 221 -26.68 -70.75 0.79
N GLU A 222 -26.38 -69.92 -0.21
CA GLU A 222 -26.28 -70.35 -1.62
C GLU A 222 -25.04 -71.22 -1.89
N LYS A 223 -23.94 -71.02 -1.15
CA LYS A 223 -22.73 -71.87 -1.25
C LYS A 223 -22.92 -73.27 -0.68
N GLU A 224 -23.77 -73.43 0.33
CA GLU A 224 -24.05 -74.75 0.92
C GLU A 224 -24.89 -75.66 0.01
N ASN A 225 -25.65 -75.12 -0.95
CA ASN A 225 -26.57 -75.91 -1.77
C ASN A 225 -26.00 -76.44 -3.10
N SER A 226 -24.68 -76.36 -3.38
CA SER A 226 -24.10 -76.88 -4.64
C SER A 226 -23.37 -78.23 -4.55
N LEU A 227 -23.34 -78.88 -3.38
CA LEU A 227 -22.77 -80.24 -3.23
C LEU A 227 -23.86 -81.31 -3.25
N GLY A 228 -24.79 -81.21 -4.20
CA GLY A 228 -25.70 -82.29 -4.55
C GLY A 228 -24.93 -83.46 -5.14
N GLY A 229 -24.60 -84.44 -4.30
CA GLY A 229 -24.03 -85.71 -4.72
C GLY A 229 -24.87 -86.36 -5.81
N LYS A 230 -24.25 -86.75 -6.92
CA LYS A 230 -24.84 -87.72 -7.83
C LYS A 230 -24.59 -89.11 -7.26
N GLU A 231 -25.68 -89.77 -6.89
CA GLU A 231 -25.73 -91.23 -6.81
C GLU A 231 -25.49 -91.84 -8.20
N VAL A 232 -24.97 -93.07 -8.16
CA VAL A 232 -24.56 -94.05 -9.21
C VAL A 232 -23.34 -93.75 -10.07
#